data_AF-A0A848F2N2-F1
#
_entry.id   AF-A0A848F2N2-F1
#
_cell.length_a   1.000
_cell.length_b   1.000
_cell.length_c   1.000
_cell.angle_alpha   90.00
_cell.angle_beta   90.00
_cell.angle_gamma   90.00
#
_symmetry.space_group_name_H-M   'P 1'
#
loop_
_entity.id
_entity.type
_entity.pdbx_description
1 polymer ?
#
loop_
_entity_poly.entity_id
_entity_poly.type
_entity_poly.pdbx_seq_one_letter_code
_entity_poly.pdbx_strand_id
1 'polypeptide(L)' 'MSDKYVQIMPAPNNLYAIYEDEGEEIESRIVMFALSEDGDITMLDMDKNGWLDEAITACNFKRVEYR' A
#
# COMPACT_ATOMS: atom_id res chain seq x y z
N MET A 1 -11.87 15.92 4.06
CA MET A 1 -12.29 15.33 5.35
C MET A 1 -11.20 14.35 5.73
N SER A 2 -10.86 14.21 7.01
CA SER A 2 -9.91 13.18 7.44
C SER A 2 -10.64 11.86 7.31
N ASP A 3 -10.26 11.04 6.33
CA ASP A 3 -10.73 9.66 6.27
C ASP A 3 -10.21 8.99 7.54
N LYS A 4 -11.09 8.85 8.53
CA LYS A 4 -10.72 8.21 9.79
C LYS A 4 -10.76 6.72 9.54
N TYR A 5 -9.59 6.10 9.52
CA TYR A 5 -9.50 4.65 9.54
C TYR A 5 -10.12 4.13 10.85
N VAL A 6 -11.12 3.26 10.73
CA VAL A 6 -11.81 2.63 11.86
C VAL A 6 -11.16 1.32 12.29
N GLN A 7 -10.41 0.69 11.39
CA GLN A 7 -9.72 -0.56 11.65
C GLN A 7 -8.45 -0.67 10.82
N ILE A 8 -7.40 -1.21 11.45
CA ILE A 8 -6.13 -1.58 10.80
C ILE A 8 -5.98 -3.10 10.90
N MET A 9 -5.57 -3.74 9.81
CA MET A 9 -5.37 -5.18 9.71
C MET A 9 -3.98 -5.47 9.12
N PRO A 10 -3.21 -6.41 9.68
CA PRO A 10 -1.93 -6.78 9.09
C PRO A 10 -2.14 -7.41 7.71
N ALA A 11 -1.29 -7.04 6.75
CA ALA A 11 -1.28 -7.68 5.44
C ALA A 11 -0.51 -9.02 5.48
N PRO A 12 -0.77 -9.94 4.53
CA PRO A 12 0.08 -11.12 4.34
C PRO A 12 1.54 -10.72 4.13
N ASN A 13 2.47 -11.49 4.69
CA ASN A 13 3.90 -11.19 4.59
C ASN A 13 4.46 -11.27 3.16
N ASN A 14 3.69 -11.86 2.24
CA ASN A 14 4.04 -12.11 0.85
C ASN A 14 3.27 -11.22 -0.14
N LEU A 15 2.71 -10.10 0.31
CA LEU A 15 1.95 -9.17 -0.54
C LEU A 15 2.77 -7.90 -0.82
N TYR A 16 2.91 -7.55 -2.11
CA TYR A 16 3.76 -6.46 -2.57
C TYR A 16 3.02 -5.54 -3.53
N ALA A 17 3.27 -4.24 -3.41
CA ALA A 17 3.00 -3.26 -4.43
C ALA A 17 4.20 -3.18 -5.38
N ILE A 18 3.91 -3.21 -6.68
CA ILE A 18 4.90 -3.14 -7.74
C ILE A 18 4.81 -1.77 -8.40
N TYR A 19 5.95 -1.10 -8.54
CA TYR A 19 6.08 0.21 -9.17
C TYR A 19 7.07 0.13 -10.32
N GLU A 20 6.95 1.04 -11.29
CA GLU A 20 7.95 1.23 -12.34
C GLU A 20 8.87 2.39 -12.00
N ASP A 21 10.18 2.16 -11.99
CA ASP A 21 11.19 3.21 -11.83
C ASP A 21 12.25 3.04 -12.91
N GLU A 22 12.41 4.07 -13.74
CA GLU A 22 13.34 4.07 -14.89
C GLU A 22 13.26 2.83 -15.81
N GLY A 23 12.08 2.21 -15.92
CA GLY A 23 11.83 1.01 -16.74
C GLY A 23 12.10 -0.31 -16.03
N GLU A 24 12.50 -0.28 -14.76
CA GLU A 24 12.62 -1.44 -13.88
C GLU A 24 11.41 -1.56 -12.94
N GLU A 25 11.05 -2.79 -12.58
CA GLU A 25 10.03 -3.02 -11.56
C GLU A 25 10.69 -3.04 -10.17
N ILE A 26 10.22 -2.15 -9.30
CA ILE A 26 10.60 -2.13 -7.88
C ILE A 26 9.44 -2.60 -7.01
N GLU A 27 9.78 -3.27 -5.92
CA GLU A 27 8.83 -3.88 -5.00
C GLU A 27 8.81 -3.12 -3.68
N SER A 28 7.61 -2.81 -3.17
CA SER A 28 7.40 -2.36 -1.80
C SER A 28 6.42 -3.30 -1.11
N ARG A 29 6.74 -3.73 0.10
CA ARG A 29 5.87 -4.66 0.83
C ARG A 29 4.65 -3.92 1.37
N ILE A 30 3.46 -4.41 1.04
CA ILE A 30 2.24 -3.96 1.70
C ILE A 30 2.24 -4.51 3.12
N VAL A 31 2.19 -3.63 4.11
CA VAL A 31 2.33 -4.00 5.52
C VAL A 31 0.99 -4.08 6.24
N MET A 32 -0.02 -3.36 5.77
CA MET A 32 -1.35 -3.39 6.37
C MET A 32 -2.45 -2.95 5.40
N PHE A 33 -3.67 -3.26 5.81
CA PHE A 33 -4.90 -2.73 5.26
C PHE A 33 -5.56 -1.79 6.27
N ALA A 34 -6.18 -0.72 5.79
CA ALA A 34 -6.94 0.21 6.61
C ALA A 34 -8.38 0.33 6.09
N LEU A 35 -9.36 0.10 6.95
CA LEU A 35 -10.79 0.24 6.66
C LEU A 35 -11.25 1.65 7.03
N SER A 36 -11.86 2.39 6.10
CA SER A 36 -12.47 3.71 6.35
C SER A 36 -13.88 3.60 6.96
N GLU A 37 -14.40 4.71 7.49
CA GLU A 37 -15.80 4.80 7.94
C GLU A 37 -16.81 4.53 6.80
N ASP A 38 -16.44 4.84 5.56
CA ASP A 38 -17.28 4.63 4.37
C ASP A 38 -17.21 3.20 3.82
N GLY A 39 -16.35 2.35 4.41
CA GLY A 39 -16.19 0.94 4.04
C GLY A 39 -15.12 0.66 2.99
N ASP A 40 -14.33 1.67 2.61
CA ASP A 40 -13.21 1.51 1.69
C ASP A 40 -12.01 0.85 2.38
N ILE A 41 -11.27 0.05 1.63
CA ILE A 41 -10.04 -0.59 2.12
C ILE A 41 -8.84 -0.01 1.37
N THR A 42 -7.96 0.65 2.12
CA THR A 42 -6.68 1.16 1.62
C THR A 42 -5.57 0.15 1.89
N MET A 43 -4.68 -0.06 0.92
CA MET A 43 -3.46 -0.85 1.09
C MET A 43 -2.29 0.09 1.36
N LEU A 44 -1.61 -0.12 2.48
CA LEU A 44 -0.50 0.74 2.91
C LEU A 44 0.83 0.01 2.79
N ASP A 45 1.75 0.59 2.05
CA ASP A 45 3.15 0.19 2.03
C ASP A 45 3.99 1.15 2.90
N MET A 46 5.25 0.81 3.15
CA MET A 46 6.12 1.58 4.02
C MET A 46 7.38 2.01 3.27
N ASP A 47 7.65 3.31 3.27
CA ASP A 47 8.85 3.85 2.66
C ASP A 47 10.11 3.53 3.50
N LYS A 48 11.28 3.85 2.96
CA LYS A 48 12.57 3.64 3.62
C LYS A 48 12.77 4.44 4.93
N ASN A 49 11.94 5.44 5.18
CA ASN A 49 11.99 6.28 6.38
C ASN A 49 10.97 5.83 7.43
N GLY A 50 10.14 4.83 7.14
CA GLY A 50 9.10 4.32 8.03
C GLY A 50 7.77 5.06 7.92
N TRP A 51 7.55 5.87 6.87
CA TRP A 51 6.25 6.48 6.59
C TRP A 51 5.33 5.50 5.87
N LEU A 52 4.05 5.61 6.16
CA LEU A 52 3.01 4.76 5.62
C LEU A 52 2.19 5.57 4.63
N ASP A 53 2.11 5.08 3.40
CA ASP A 53 1.40 5.74 2.30
C ASP A 53 0.54 4.74 1.54
N GLU A 54 -0.45 5.26 0.82
CA GLU A 54 -1.31 4.45 -0.03
C GLU A 54 -0.61 4.10 -1.35
N ALA A 55 -0.33 2.81 -1.53
CA ALA A 55 0.42 2.32 -2.68
C ALA A 55 -0.16 2.73 -4.03
N ILE A 56 -1.50 2.75 -4.16
CA ILE A 56 -2.23 2.97 -5.42
C ILE A 56 -2.19 4.45 -5.86
N THR A 57 -1.89 5.38 -4.95
CA THR A 57 -1.86 6.81 -5.27
C THR A 57 -0.59 7.26 -6.00
N ALA A 58 0.46 6.43 -5.97
CA ALA A 58 1.72 6.74 -6.64
C ALA A 58 1.56 6.66 -8.17
N CYS A 59 2.03 7.69 -8.89
CA CYS A 59 1.91 7.75 -10.36
C CYS A 59 2.59 6.60 -11.09
N ASN A 60 3.59 5.97 -10.46
CA ASN A 60 4.35 4.87 -11.02
C ASN A 60 3.89 3.49 -10.50
N PHE A 61 2.81 3.43 -9.73
CA PHE A 61 2.21 2.17 -9.33
C PHE A 61 1.73 1.36 -10.55
N LYS A 62 1.97 0.05 -10.51
CA LYS A 62 1.55 -0.89 -11.56
C LYS A 62 0.46 -1.84 -11.08
N ARG A 63 0.74 -2.59 -10.02
CA ARG A 63 -0.13 -3.68 -9.54
C ARG A 63 0.23 -4.10 -8.12
N VAL A 64 -0.65 -4.92 -7.55
CA VAL A 64 -0.38 -5.70 -6.35
C VAL A 64 -0.16 -7.16 -6.72
N GLU A 65 0.83 -7.80 -6.10
CA GLU A 65 1.25 -9.17 -6.43
C GLU A 65 1.61 -9.97 -5.16
N TYR A 66 1.27 -11.26 -5.15
CA TYR A 66 1.72 -12.19 -4.12
C TYR A 66 3.05 -12.84 -4.54
N ARG A 67 4.07 -12.85 -3.68
CA ARG A 67 5.42 -13.41 -3.95
C ARG A 67 5.95 -14.31 -2.85
#